data_AF-A0A5S3PC88-F1
#
_entry.id   AF-A0A5S3PC88-F1
#
_cell.length_a   1.000
_cell.length_b   1.000
_cell.length_c   1.000
_cell.angle_alpha   90.00
_cell.angle_beta   90.00
_cell.angle_gamma   90.00
#
_symmetry.space_group_name_H-M   'P 1'
#
loop_
_entity.id
_entity.type
_entity.pdbx_description
1 polymer ?
#
loop_
_entity_poly.entity_id
_entity_poly.type
_entity_poly.pdbx_seq_one_letter_code
_entity_poly.pdbx_strand_id
1 'polypeptide(L)'
;MTRASPELFAVSRRWIAAIQYRRKNELRELMSDRAHLRFVGSGDGELWAGSAVREGIGDFFGAIPPLLKHEETFAEAYENGETGWSCLTHEIVFSNQPDRTFCVRTTLIFALEDGVWKIVHRHGSVPIPNMEFTGTEQNAIADLVAAAKEDFSLNQREGFASIMFTDIVNSSRIASVLGDRLWSSEVARHFAAVRKLIEEAGGQFVKSLGDGTMSSFSEPAKALRAARGILQATEQSDGPAIALRIGIHTGNVVQTSDDFFGTVVNKAARIAALAAPGEIRVSDATRKMAGDTWDYLFSDTVSVLLEGFEGEHLIHRLEQGSEPGTL
;
A
#
# COMPACT_ATOMS: atom_id res chain seq x y z
N MET A 1 26.54 2.17 10.77
CA MET A 1 27.37 0.97 10.97
C MET A 1 26.64 0.08 11.94
N THR A 2 26.43 -1.19 11.59
CA THR A 2 25.72 -2.14 12.45
C THR A 2 26.52 -2.43 13.72
N ARG A 3 25.85 -2.42 14.87
CA ARG A 3 26.45 -2.76 16.17
C ARG A 3 25.47 -3.53 17.05
N ALA A 4 25.98 -4.27 18.04
CA ALA A 4 25.13 -4.89 19.04
C ALA A 4 24.35 -3.84 19.83
N SER A 5 23.08 -4.11 20.14
CA SER A 5 22.18 -3.17 20.82
C SER A 5 21.64 -3.73 22.13
N PRO A 6 22.20 -3.33 23.29
CA PRO A 6 21.65 -3.67 24.60
C PRO A 6 20.22 -3.16 24.81
N GLU A 7 19.86 -2.05 24.15
CA GLU A 7 18.53 -1.46 24.23
C GLU A 7 17.50 -2.35 23.54
N LEU A 8 17.77 -2.78 22.30
CA LEU A 8 16.89 -3.70 21.59
C LEU A 8 16.80 -5.08 22.26
N PHE A 9 17.87 -5.52 22.93
CA PHE A 9 17.79 -6.68 23.84
C PHE A 9 16.75 -6.48 24.94
N ALA A 10 16.77 -5.34 25.61
CA ALA A 10 15.82 -5.03 26.68
C ALA A 10 14.38 -4.97 26.15
N VAL A 11 14.15 -4.32 25.01
CA VAL A 11 12.83 -4.25 24.36
C VAL A 11 12.35 -5.66 23.95
N SER A 12 13.23 -6.49 23.39
CA SER A 12 12.92 -7.86 23.00
C SER A 12 12.52 -8.74 24.19
N ARG A 13 13.24 -8.65 25.31
CA ARG A 13 12.90 -9.39 26.53
C ARG A 13 11.63 -8.87 27.19
N ARG A 14 11.37 -7.56 27.14
CA ARG A 14 10.08 -6.99 27.57
C ARG A 14 8.92 -7.53 26.74
N TRP A 15 9.08 -7.64 25.43
CA TRP A 15 8.10 -8.29 24.56
C TRP A 15 7.80 -9.72 24.99
N ILE A 16 8.83 -10.54 25.19
CA ILE A 16 8.66 -11.93 25.63
C ILE A 16 8.01 -12.01 27.02
N ALA A 17 8.43 -11.17 27.97
CA ALA A 17 7.84 -11.10 29.29
C ALA A 17 6.35 -10.67 29.23
N ALA A 18 6.01 -9.73 28.36
CA ALA A 18 4.63 -9.28 28.19
C ALA A 18 3.73 -10.41 27.67
N ILE A 19 4.24 -11.30 26.80
CA ILE A 19 3.55 -12.54 26.40
C ILE A 19 3.35 -13.45 27.61
N GLN A 20 4.45 -13.80 28.30
CA GLN A 20 4.44 -14.74 29.43
C GLN A 20 3.50 -14.31 30.57
N TYR A 21 3.50 -13.01 30.89
CA TYR A 21 2.70 -12.43 31.96
C TYR A 21 1.36 -11.84 31.48
N ARG A 22 0.96 -12.10 30.22
CA ARG A 22 -0.32 -11.67 29.63
C ARG A 22 -0.58 -10.16 29.73
N ARG A 23 0.46 -9.35 29.57
CA ARG A 23 0.39 -7.88 29.63
C ARG A 23 -0.02 -7.31 28.27
N LYS A 24 -1.31 -7.47 27.94
CA LYS A 24 -1.87 -7.09 26.63
C LYS A 24 -1.54 -5.64 26.22
N ASN A 25 -1.65 -4.69 27.16
CA ASN A 25 -1.36 -3.28 26.88
C ASN A 25 0.13 -3.05 26.59
N GLU A 26 1.03 -3.72 27.32
CA GLU A 26 2.47 -3.60 27.08
C GLU A 26 2.85 -4.15 25.70
N LEU A 27 2.24 -5.26 25.25
CA LEU A 27 2.43 -5.77 23.88
C LEU A 27 2.05 -4.72 22.83
N ARG A 28 0.88 -4.10 22.98
CA ARG A 28 0.41 -3.04 22.07
C ARG A 28 1.34 -1.82 22.06
N GLU A 29 1.83 -1.40 23.23
CA GLU A 29 2.71 -0.24 23.38
C GLU A 29 4.08 -0.44 22.74
N LEU A 30 4.61 -1.67 22.78
CA LEU A 30 5.90 -2.03 22.17
C LEU A 30 5.84 -2.06 20.64
N MET A 31 4.65 -2.15 20.05
CA MET A 31 4.44 -2.18 18.59
C MET A 31 4.21 -0.79 18.02
N SER A 32 4.70 -0.59 16.80
CA SER A 32 4.42 0.60 15.97
C SER A 32 2.91 0.74 15.75
N ASP A 33 2.44 1.97 15.66
CA ASP A 33 1.05 2.29 15.27
C ASP A 33 0.92 2.69 13.79
N ARG A 34 2.01 2.61 13.04
CA ARG A 34 2.08 2.99 11.62
C ARG A 34 1.59 1.87 10.71
N ALA A 35 1.23 2.24 9.48
CA ALA A 35 0.65 1.31 8.49
C ALA A 35 1.61 0.18 8.06
N HIS A 36 2.91 0.37 8.25
CA HIS A 36 3.94 -0.59 7.89
C HIS A 36 4.12 -1.72 8.92
N LEU A 37 3.41 -1.71 10.07
CA LEU A 37 3.45 -2.80 11.04
C LEU A 37 3.09 -4.14 10.36
N ARG A 38 3.92 -5.18 10.58
CA ARG A 38 3.70 -6.54 10.07
C ARG A 38 3.79 -7.59 11.19
N PHE A 39 2.95 -8.61 11.08
CA PHE A 39 3.00 -9.79 11.93
C PHE A 39 2.96 -11.05 11.07
N VAL A 40 3.91 -11.94 11.32
CA VAL A 40 3.99 -13.27 10.72
C VAL A 40 3.94 -14.30 11.84
N GLY A 41 2.91 -15.14 11.80
CA GLY A 41 2.73 -16.28 12.69
C GLY A 41 3.44 -17.53 12.19
N SER A 42 3.16 -18.66 12.82
CA SER A 42 3.74 -19.97 12.45
C SER A 42 2.77 -20.84 11.65
N GLY A 43 1.48 -20.51 11.64
CA GLY A 43 0.45 -21.19 10.86
C GLY A 43 0.42 -20.76 9.40
N ASP A 44 -0.19 -21.60 8.56
CA ASP A 44 -0.44 -21.28 7.16
C ASP A 44 -1.36 -20.06 7.04
N GLY A 45 -1.00 -19.11 6.18
CA GLY A 45 -1.75 -17.87 6.00
C GLY A 45 -1.66 -16.83 7.14
N GLU A 46 -0.88 -17.07 8.20
CA GLU A 46 -0.70 -16.13 9.32
C GLU A 46 0.20 -14.94 8.96
N LEU A 47 -0.31 -14.06 8.10
CA LEU A 47 0.33 -12.82 7.67
C LEU A 47 -0.66 -11.66 7.80
N TRP A 48 -0.38 -10.75 8.73
CA TRP A 48 -1.27 -9.62 9.03
C TRP A 48 -0.50 -8.29 9.09
N ALA A 49 -1.24 -7.20 8.97
CA ALA A 49 -0.69 -5.85 8.87
C ALA A 49 -1.55 -4.81 9.59
N GLY A 50 -0.91 -3.69 9.98
CA GLY A 50 -1.61 -2.48 10.43
C GLY A 50 -2.28 -2.61 11.81
N SER A 51 -3.29 -1.77 12.05
CA SER A 51 -3.94 -1.62 13.36
C SER A 51 -4.59 -2.90 13.88
N ALA A 52 -5.14 -3.75 13.00
CA ALA A 52 -5.75 -5.02 13.37
C ALA A 52 -4.78 -5.94 14.12
N VAL A 53 -3.50 -5.93 13.75
CA VAL A 53 -2.45 -6.65 14.50
C VAL A 53 -2.36 -6.09 15.91
N ARG A 54 -2.24 -4.77 16.03
CA ARG A 54 -2.02 -4.07 17.30
C ARG A 54 -3.19 -4.22 18.27
N GLU A 55 -4.40 -4.30 17.74
CA GLU A 55 -5.64 -4.51 18.48
C GLU A 55 -5.80 -5.98 18.91
N GLY A 56 -5.50 -6.93 18.02
CA GLY A 56 -5.66 -8.36 18.28
C GLY A 56 -4.51 -9.03 19.04
N ILE A 57 -3.33 -8.40 19.13
CA ILE A 57 -2.11 -9.05 19.63
C ILE A 57 -2.23 -9.59 21.05
N GLY A 58 -2.93 -8.86 21.92
CA GLY A 58 -3.12 -9.24 23.31
C GLY A 58 -4.00 -10.47 23.48
N ASP A 59 -5.00 -10.61 22.62
CA ASP A 59 -5.90 -11.77 22.61
C ASP A 59 -5.25 -12.96 21.90
N PHE A 60 -4.51 -12.71 20.82
CA PHE A 60 -3.72 -13.73 20.12
C PHE A 60 -2.76 -14.47 21.05
N PHE A 61 -1.92 -13.72 21.79
CA PHE A 61 -1.04 -14.32 22.80
C PHE A 61 -1.78 -14.72 24.08
N GLY A 62 -2.93 -14.10 24.35
CA GLY A 62 -3.85 -14.49 25.42
C GLY A 62 -4.43 -15.89 25.25
N ALA A 63 -4.51 -16.42 24.02
CA ALA A 63 -4.98 -17.78 23.75
C ALA A 63 -3.92 -18.86 24.04
N ILE A 64 -2.65 -18.48 24.28
CA ILE A 64 -1.59 -19.43 24.58
C ILE A 64 -1.78 -20.00 26.00
N PRO A 65 -1.61 -21.32 26.22
CA PRO A 65 -1.66 -21.92 27.56
C PRO A 65 -0.60 -21.36 28.52
N PRO A 66 -0.83 -21.40 29.85
CA PRO A 66 0.21 -21.06 30.82
C PRO A 66 1.49 -21.86 30.60
N LEU A 67 2.65 -21.21 30.82
CA LEU A 67 3.96 -21.85 30.72
C LEU A 67 4.35 -22.47 32.07
N LEU A 68 4.75 -23.74 32.06
CA LEU A 68 5.42 -24.39 33.20
C LEU A 68 6.92 -24.10 33.21
N LYS A 69 7.53 -24.05 32.02
CA LYS A 69 8.94 -23.72 31.82
C LYS A 69 9.06 -22.75 30.65
N HIS A 70 9.98 -21.80 30.79
CA HIS A 70 10.39 -20.90 29.72
C HIS A 70 11.89 -20.60 29.90
N GLU A 71 12.68 -20.93 28.89
CA GLU A 71 14.14 -20.77 28.89
C GLU A 71 14.58 -20.10 27.58
N GLU A 72 15.30 -18.98 27.68
CA GLU A 72 15.94 -18.33 26.54
C GLU A 72 17.24 -19.09 26.22
N THR A 73 17.29 -19.76 25.06
CA THR A 73 18.46 -20.57 24.64
C THR A 73 19.38 -19.83 23.68
N PHE A 74 18.88 -18.78 23.03
CA PHE A 74 19.66 -17.89 22.18
C PHE A 74 19.01 -16.52 22.13
N ALA A 75 19.81 -15.45 22.16
CA ALA A 75 19.33 -14.12 21.85
C ALA A 75 20.47 -13.24 21.32
N GLU A 76 20.18 -12.48 20.27
CA GLU A 76 21.03 -11.42 19.73
C GLU A 76 20.17 -10.22 19.33
N ALA A 77 20.74 -9.02 19.42
CA ALA A 77 20.09 -7.80 18.95
C ALA A 77 21.12 -6.83 18.40
N TYR A 78 20.80 -6.22 17.26
CA TYR A 78 21.68 -5.29 16.55
C TYR A 78 20.89 -4.07 16.08
N GLU A 79 21.58 -2.94 15.98
CA GLU A 79 21.03 -1.69 15.46
C GLU A 79 21.94 -1.08 14.41
N ASN A 80 21.34 -0.31 13.50
CA ASN A 80 22.01 0.52 12.52
C ASN A 80 21.21 1.82 12.32
N GLY A 81 21.62 2.89 13.01
CA GLY A 81 20.90 4.15 13.01
C GLY A 81 19.55 4.01 13.71
N GLU A 82 18.48 4.38 13.03
CA GLU A 82 17.09 4.35 13.54
C GLU A 82 16.37 3.03 13.27
N THR A 83 17.12 1.99 12.88
CA THR A 83 16.58 0.65 12.62
C THR A 83 17.37 -0.40 13.38
N GLY A 84 16.73 -1.51 13.70
CA GLY A 84 17.42 -2.64 14.30
C GLY A 84 16.60 -3.93 14.25
N TRP A 85 17.19 -5.00 14.74
CA TRP A 85 16.55 -6.31 14.76
C TRP A 85 17.05 -7.14 15.94
N SER A 86 16.25 -8.12 16.34
CA SER A 86 16.67 -9.16 17.27
C SER A 86 16.20 -10.53 16.81
N CYS A 87 16.97 -11.53 17.18
CA CYS A 87 16.66 -12.94 16.97
C CYS A 87 16.74 -13.63 18.32
N LEU A 88 15.66 -14.31 18.71
CA LEU A 88 15.57 -15.04 19.97
C LEU A 88 15.11 -16.47 19.71
N THR A 89 15.67 -17.41 20.46
CA THR A 89 15.18 -18.78 20.54
C THR A 89 14.85 -19.11 21.99
N HIS A 90 13.69 -19.69 22.20
CA HIS A 90 13.23 -20.10 23.52
C HIS A 90 12.79 -21.56 23.50
N GLU A 91 13.02 -22.25 24.60
CA GLU A 91 12.38 -23.51 24.91
C GLU A 91 11.25 -23.28 25.91
N ILE A 92 10.06 -23.78 25.58
CA ILE A 92 8.88 -23.65 26.43
C ILE A 92 8.20 -24.98 26.67
N VAL A 93 7.57 -25.11 27.83
CA VAL A 93 6.70 -26.23 28.20
C VAL A 93 5.35 -25.64 28.64
N PHE A 94 4.27 -26.09 28.00
CA PHE A 94 2.92 -25.64 28.34
C PHE A 94 2.30 -26.47 29.46
N SER A 95 1.43 -25.87 30.27
CA SER A 95 0.72 -26.57 31.35
C SER A 95 -0.25 -27.63 30.86
N ASN A 96 -0.77 -27.50 29.64
CA ASN A 96 -1.62 -28.51 28.99
C ASN A 96 -0.83 -29.61 28.28
N GLN A 97 0.49 -29.47 28.15
CA GLN A 97 1.39 -30.43 27.50
C GLN A 97 2.70 -30.56 28.30
N PRO A 98 2.66 -31.00 29.56
CA PRO A 98 3.80 -30.93 30.49
C PRO A 98 5.00 -31.78 30.07
N ASP A 99 4.77 -32.81 29.24
CA ASP A 99 5.82 -33.74 28.79
C ASP A 99 6.46 -33.33 27.44
N ARG A 100 6.04 -32.20 26.86
CA ARG A 100 6.56 -31.71 25.57
C ARG A 100 7.28 -30.38 25.75
N THR A 101 8.49 -30.31 25.19
CA THR A 101 9.25 -29.07 25.04
C THR A 101 9.15 -28.59 23.60
N PHE A 102 8.90 -27.29 23.43
CA PHE A 102 8.79 -26.66 22.13
C PHE A 102 9.87 -25.61 21.95
N CYS A 103 10.53 -25.63 20.79
CA CYS A 103 11.47 -24.60 20.37
C CYS A 103 10.73 -23.52 19.58
N VAL A 104 10.80 -22.28 20.07
CA VAL A 104 10.16 -21.10 19.48
C VAL A 104 11.23 -20.12 19.05
N ARG A 105 11.27 -19.81 17.75
CA ARG A 105 12.17 -18.80 17.19
C ARG A 105 11.38 -17.52 16.94
N THR A 106 11.91 -16.39 17.35
CA THR A 106 11.28 -15.08 17.14
C THR A 106 12.29 -14.12 16.54
N THR A 107 11.90 -13.47 15.46
CA THR A 107 12.62 -12.31 14.91
C THR A 107 11.77 -11.07 15.09
N LEU A 108 12.36 -10.03 15.67
CA LEU A 108 11.74 -8.70 15.78
C LEU A 108 12.55 -7.72 14.94
N ILE A 109 11.87 -6.88 14.18
CA ILE A 109 12.47 -5.72 13.50
C ILE A 109 11.92 -4.48 14.18
N PHE A 110 12.81 -3.51 14.40
CA PHE A 110 12.54 -2.28 15.12
C PHE A 110 12.82 -1.06 14.26
N ALA A 111 12.00 -0.02 14.47
CA ALA A 111 12.29 1.34 14.06
C ALA A 111 12.25 2.25 15.29
N LEU A 112 13.09 3.27 15.30
CA LEU A 112 13.07 4.32 16.32
C LEU A 112 11.97 5.33 15.93
N GLU A 113 10.84 5.30 16.63
CA GLU A 113 9.71 6.20 16.39
C GLU A 113 9.58 7.16 17.57
N ASP A 114 9.67 8.46 17.30
CA ASP A 114 9.56 9.51 18.32
C ASP A 114 10.50 9.29 19.53
N GLY A 115 11.71 8.77 19.25
CA GLY A 115 12.73 8.46 20.26
C GLY A 115 12.50 7.17 21.04
N VAL A 116 11.55 6.33 20.63
CA VAL A 116 11.23 5.05 21.28
C VAL A 116 11.31 3.92 20.26
N TRP A 117 12.03 2.85 20.58
CA TRP A 117 12.05 1.66 19.74
C TRP A 117 10.69 0.98 19.68
N LYS A 118 10.16 0.84 18.48
CA LYS A 118 8.90 0.16 18.18
C LYS A 118 9.15 -1.07 17.34
N ILE A 119 8.46 -2.16 17.66
CA ILE A 119 8.41 -3.35 16.83
C ILE A 119 7.57 -3.01 15.59
N VAL A 120 8.21 -3.03 14.43
CA VAL A 120 7.60 -2.79 13.12
C VAL A 120 7.33 -4.09 12.36
N HIS A 121 8.05 -5.15 12.70
CA HIS A 121 7.79 -6.50 12.18
C HIS A 121 8.07 -7.54 13.26
N ARG A 122 7.16 -8.49 13.41
CA ARG A 122 7.40 -9.69 14.22
C ARG A 122 7.18 -10.93 13.38
N HIS A 123 8.15 -11.84 13.40
CA HIS A 123 8.00 -13.19 12.88
C HIS A 123 8.22 -14.20 14.00
N GLY A 124 7.29 -15.12 14.17
CA GLY A 124 7.48 -16.29 15.03
C GLY A 124 7.45 -17.56 14.20
N SER A 125 8.42 -18.44 14.44
CA SER A 125 8.52 -19.72 13.78
C SER A 125 8.62 -20.84 14.80
N VAL A 126 7.65 -21.74 14.74
CA VAL A 126 7.61 -23.03 15.41
C VAL A 126 7.63 -24.11 14.33
N PRO A 127 8.42 -25.19 14.46
CA PRO A 127 8.54 -26.21 13.42
C PRO A 127 7.33 -27.18 13.35
N ILE A 128 6.17 -26.79 13.88
CA ILE A 128 4.92 -27.55 13.88
C ILE A 128 3.70 -26.59 13.82
N PRO A 129 2.53 -27.04 13.32
CA PRO A 129 1.32 -26.20 13.27
C PRO A 129 0.82 -25.74 14.64
N ASN A 130 0.15 -24.58 14.69
CA ASN A 130 -0.33 -23.97 15.95
C ASN A 130 -1.23 -24.89 16.77
N MET A 131 -2.13 -25.65 16.14
CA MET A 131 -2.97 -26.63 16.84
C MET A 131 -2.17 -27.72 17.56
N GLU A 132 -1.03 -28.14 17.00
CA GLU A 132 -0.14 -29.09 17.63
C GLU A 132 0.76 -28.44 18.69
N PHE A 133 1.08 -27.17 18.50
CA PHE A 133 1.93 -26.37 19.38
C PHE A 133 1.19 -25.90 20.64
N THR A 134 0.11 -25.13 20.52
CA THR A 134 -0.62 -24.55 21.66
C THR A 134 -1.83 -25.38 22.09
N GLY A 135 -2.36 -26.24 21.21
CA GLY A 135 -3.64 -26.93 21.45
C GLY A 135 -4.86 -25.99 21.37
N THR A 136 -4.68 -24.78 20.87
CA THR A 136 -5.73 -23.75 20.73
C THR A 136 -5.61 -23.06 19.38
N GLU A 137 -6.75 -22.78 18.73
CA GLU A 137 -6.75 -21.89 17.57
C GLU A 137 -6.48 -20.45 18.03
N GLN A 138 -5.62 -19.74 17.30
CA GLN A 138 -5.23 -18.37 17.60
C GLN A 138 -5.86 -17.40 16.58
N ASN A 139 -7.19 -17.37 16.53
CA ASN A 139 -7.91 -16.67 15.47
C ASN A 139 -8.14 -15.17 15.71
N ALA A 140 -7.83 -14.62 16.89
CA ALA A 140 -8.23 -13.24 17.24
C ALA A 140 -7.83 -12.16 16.21
N ILE A 141 -6.63 -12.24 15.62
CA ILE A 141 -6.23 -11.30 14.56
C ILE A 141 -6.98 -11.59 13.25
N ALA A 142 -7.17 -12.87 12.90
CA ALA A 142 -7.95 -13.28 11.75
C ALA A 142 -9.43 -12.85 11.88
N ASP A 143 -10.01 -12.96 13.07
CA ASP A 143 -11.39 -12.57 13.39
C ASP A 143 -11.56 -11.06 13.32
N LEU A 144 -10.60 -10.27 13.83
CA LEU A 144 -10.61 -8.81 13.68
C LEU A 144 -10.48 -8.39 12.21
N VAL A 145 -9.62 -9.06 11.44
CA VAL A 145 -9.49 -8.84 10.00
C VAL A 145 -10.80 -9.24 9.29
N ALA A 146 -11.44 -10.33 9.70
CA ALA A 146 -12.71 -10.79 9.14
C ALA A 146 -13.86 -9.83 9.48
N ALA A 147 -13.96 -9.37 10.73
CA ALA A 147 -14.95 -8.39 11.18
C ALA A 147 -14.74 -7.04 10.47
N ALA A 148 -13.48 -6.59 10.34
CA ALA A 148 -13.16 -5.42 9.53
C ALA A 148 -13.51 -5.63 8.05
N LYS A 149 -13.40 -6.84 7.50
CA LYS A 149 -13.88 -7.14 6.14
C LYS A 149 -15.40 -7.14 6.06
N GLU A 150 -16.11 -7.68 7.05
CA GLU A 150 -17.59 -7.72 7.10
C GLU A 150 -18.21 -6.33 7.22
N ASP A 151 -17.65 -5.42 8.03
CA ASP A 151 -18.09 -4.01 8.11
C ASP A 151 -17.89 -3.24 6.79
N PHE A 152 -16.93 -3.67 5.96
CA PHE A 152 -16.71 -3.12 4.61
C PHE A 152 -17.57 -3.80 3.52
N SER A 153 -18.28 -4.90 3.84
CA SER A 153 -18.92 -5.79 2.85
C SER A 153 -20.32 -5.37 2.38
N LEU A 154 -20.80 -4.17 2.69
CA LEU A 154 -22.01 -3.64 2.05
C LEU A 154 -21.67 -3.11 0.64
N ASN A 155 -21.73 -4.00 -0.35
CA ASN A 155 -21.64 -3.78 -1.81
C ASN A 155 -20.25 -3.40 -2.42
N GLN A 156 -19.15 -3.72 -1.76
CA GLN A 156 -17.79 -3.45 -2.27
C GLN A 156 -17.14 -4.71 -2.87
N ARG A 157 -16.54 -4.58 -4.06
CA ARG A 157 -15.68 -5.61 -4.70
C ARG A 157 -14.23 -5.18 -4.59
N GLU A 158 -13.38 -6.00 -3.96
CA GLU A 158 -11.93 -5.84 -4.04
C GLU A 158 -11.45 -6.23 -5.44
N GLY A 159 -10.58 -5.42 -6.03
CA GLY A 159 -10.08 -5.65 -7.37
C GLY A 159 -8.74 -4.97 -7.63
N PHE A 160 -8.20 -5.22 -8.81
CA PHE A 160 -6.96 -4.61 -9.27
C PHE A 160 -7.28 -3.67 -10.44
N ALA A 161 -6.84 -2.42 -10.38
CA ALA A 161 -7.13 -1.45 -11.43
C ALA A 161 -6.03 -0.40 -11.59
N SER A 162 -5.92 0.13 -12.80
CA SER A 162 -5.20 1.36 -13.11
C SER A 162 -6.18 2.52 -13.11
N ILE A 163 -5.97 3.47 -12.20
CA ILE A 163 -6.75 4.69 -12.10
C ILE A 163 -6.01 5.82 -12.81
N MET A 164 -6.70 6.48 -13.73
CA MET A 164 -6.20 7.64 -14.46
C MET A 164 -7.00 8.88 -14.09
N PHE A 165 -6.29 9.93 -13.73
CA PHE A 165 -6.83 11.28 -13.58
C PHE A 165 -6.33 12.17 -14.71
N THR A 166 -7.22 13.01 -15.24
CA THR A 166 -6.87 14.14 -16.11
C THR A 166 -7.29 15.44 -15.45
N ASP A 167 -6.55 16.51 -15.67
CA ASP A 167 -6.89 17.86 -15.18
C ASP A 167 -6.56 18.92 -16.25
N ILE A 168 -7.47 19.86 -16.48
CA ILE A 168 -7.25 20.97 -17.42
C ILE A 168 -6.45 22.08 -16.74
N VAL A 169 -5.29 22.38 -17.31
CA VAL A 169 -4.39 23.43 -16.83
C VAL A 169 -5.04 24.81 -16.94
N ASN A 170 -4.96 25.59 -15.84
CA ASN A 170 -5.44 26.97 -15.78
C ASN A 170 -6.93 27.14 -16.14
N SER A 171 -7.75 26.12 -15.93
CA SER A 171 -9.19 26.11 -16.23
C SER A 171 -9.93 27.35 -15.72
N SER A 172 -9.69 27.78 -14.49
CA SER A 172 -10.37 28.95 -13.89
C SER A 172 -10.03 30.25 -14.61
N ARG A 173 -8.79 30.39 -15.09
CA ARG A 173 -8.34 31.57 -15.87
C ARG A 173 -8.94 31.54 -17.27
N ILE A 174 -9.07 30.37 -17.88
CA ILE A 174 -9.70 30.22 -19.19
C ILE A 174 -11.20 30.53 -19.07
N ALA A 175 -11.86 30.02 -18.03
CA ALA A 175 -13.25 30.30 -17.71
C ALA A 175 -13.53 31.80 -17.53
N SER A 176 -12.66 32.53 -16.83
CA SER A 176 -12.83 33.98 -16.62
C SER A 176 -12.71 34.80 -17.92
N VAL A 177 -11.97 34.31 -18.91
CA VAL A 177 -11.76 34.99 -20.20
C VAL A 177 -12.89 34.66 -21.19
N LEU A 178 -13.31 33.40 -21.27
CA LEU A 178 -14.33 32.94 -22.22
C LEU A 178 -15.77 33.14 -21.70
N GLY A 179 -15.95 33.27 -20.38
CA GLY A 179 -17.24 33.25 -19.72
C GLY A 179 -17.78 31.83 -19.51
N ASP A 180 -18.48 31.64 -18.39
CA ASP A 180 -18.85 30.31 -17.86
C ASP A 180 -19.64 29.44 -18.85
N ARG A 181 -20.52 30.04 -19.67
CA ARG A 181 -21.34 29.29 -20.64
C ARG A 181 -20.52 28.69 -21.77
N LEU A 182 -19.63 29.48 -22.38
CA LEU A 182 -18.78 29.00 -23.48
C LEU A 182 -17.73 28.03 -22.95
N TRP A 183 -17.18 28.29 -21.76
CA TRP A 183 -16.27 27.38 -21.11
C TRP A 183 -16.92 26.02 -20.83
N SER A 184 -18.13 26.00 -20.26
CA SER A 184 -18.86 24.77 -19.97
C SER A 184 -19.14 23.94 -21.24
N SER A 185 -19.48 24.57 -22.37
CA SER A 185 -19.69 23.84 -23.63
C SER A 185 -18.40 23.25 -24.19
N GLU A 186 -17.28 23.98 -24.10
CA GLU A 186 -15.99 23.47 -24.58
C GLU A 186 -15.47 22.32 -23.70
N VAL A 187 -15.61 22.43 -22.38
CA VAL A 187 -15.26 21.34 -21.45
C VAL A 187 -16.12 20.10 -21.72
N ALA A 188 -17.43 20.27 -21.96
CA ALA A 188 -18.31 19.15 -22.28
C ALA A 188 -17.92 18.45 -23.58
N ARG A 189 -17.59 19.21 -24.64
CA ARG A 189 -17.10 18.69 -25.92
C ARG A 189 -15.78 17.95 -25.74
N HIS A 190 -14.86 18.52 -24.97
CA HIS A 190 -13.57 17.93 -24.68
C HIS A 190 -13.72 16.62 -23.89
N PHE A 191 -14.53 16.59 -22.82
CA PHE A 191 -14.78 15.39 -22.03
C PHE A 191 -15.52 14.29 -22.80
N ALA A 192 -16.35 14.64 -23.79
CA ALA A 192 -16.94 13.65 -24.69
C ALA A 192 -15.86 12.94 -25.54
N ALA A 193 -14.87 13.69 -26.05
CA ALA A 193 -13.73 13.11 -26.77
C ALA A 193 -12.85 12.24 -25.85
N VAL A 194 -12.57 12.72 -24.64
CA VAL A 194 -11.81 11.96 -23.63
C VAL A 194 -12.52 10.65 -23.26
N ARG A 195 -13.83 10.69 -23.00
CA ARG A 195 -14.65 9.51 -22.71
C ARG A 195 -14.55 8.48 -23.84
N LYS A 196 -14.70 8.91 -25.09
CA LYS A 196 -14.61 8.03 -26.26
C LYS A 196 -13.27 7.29 -26.31
N LEU A 197 -12.16 8.00 -26.11
CA LEU A 197 -10.81 7.40 -26.13
C LEU A 197 -10.59 6.43 -24.96
N ILE A 198 -11.15 6.71 -23.79
CA ILE A 198 -11.12 5.80 -22.63
C ILE A 198 -11.85 4.49 -22.97
N GLU A 199 -13.06 4.60 -23.52
CA GLU A 199 -13.90 3.45 -23.86
C GLU A 199 -13.29 2.62 -25.01
N GLU A 200 -12.73 3.27 -26.04
CA GLU A 200 -12.01 2.62 -27.16
C GLU A 200 -10.76 1.85 -26.69
N ALA A 201 -10.09 2.33 -25.65
CA ALA A 201 -8.97 1.62 -25.03
C ALA A 201 -9.42 0.50 -24.07
N GLY A 202 -10.73 0.26 -23.93
CA GLY A 202 -11.30 -0.74 -23.03
C GLY A 202 -11.29 -0.34 -21.55
N GLY A 203 -11.26 0.97 -21.26
CA GLY A 203 -11.42 1.53 -19.93
C GLY A 203 -12.86 1.93 -19.63
N GLN A 204 -13.11 2.25 -18.36
CA GLN A 204 -14.38 2.78 -17.89
C GLN A 204 -14.19 4.25 -17.50
N PHE A 205 -15.00 5.13 -18.10
CA PHE A 205 -15.14 6.50 -17.59
C PHE A 205 -15.94 6.46 -16.29
N VAL A 206 -15.34 6.88 -15.17
CA VAL A 206 -15.98 6.85 -13.85
C VAL A 206 -16.81 8.12 -13.65
N LYS A 207 -16.14 9.28 -13.62
CA LYS A 207 -16.81 10.58 -13.36
C LYS A 207 -15.96 11.77 -13.80
N SER A 208 -16.62 12.91 -13.98
CA SER A 208 -15.98 14.23 -14.10
C SER A 208 -15.81 14.88 -12.74
N LEU A 209 -14.77 15.70 -12.59
CA LEU A 209 -14.36 16.38 -11.37
C LEU A 209 -14.23 17.88 -11.62
N GLY A 210 -15.24 18.50 -12.22
CA GLY A 210 -15.19 19.90 -12.67
C GLY A 210 -14.40 20.03 -13.97
N ASP A 211 -13.11 20.36 -13.86
CA ASP A 211 -12.15 20.55 -14.94
C ASP A 211 -11.21 19.34 -15.14
N GLY A 212 -11.42 18.28 -14.35
CA GLY A 212 -10.75 17.00 -14.51
C GLY A 212 -11.69 15.81 -14.77
N THR A 213 -11.10 14.65 -15.05
CA THR A 213 -11.83 13.38 -15.18
C THR A 213 -11.14 12.28 -14.40
N MET A 214 -11.92 11.26 -14.04
CA MET A 214 -11.46 10.02 -13.44
C MET A 214 -11.92 8.84 -14.28
N SER A 215 -11.00 7.93 -14.56
CA SER A 215 -11.26 6.69 -15.29
C SER A 215 -10.48 5.52 -14.72
N SER A 216 -10.96 4.31 -15.00
CA SER A 216 -10.35 3.06 -14.56
C SER A 216 -10.11 2.12 -15.73
N PHE A 217 -9.06 1.32 -15.60
CA PHE A 217 -8.69 0.29 -16.58
C PHE A 217 -8.32 -0.99 -15.82
N SER A 218 -8.67 -2.13 -16.42
CA SER A 218 -8.28 -3.45 -15.90
C SER A 218 -6.78 -3.74 -16.07
N GLU A 219 -6.11 -3.03 -16.98
CA GLU A 219 -4.70 -3.24 -17.31
C GLU A 219 -3.96 -1.90 -17.46
N PRO A 220 -2.73 -1.78 -16.93
CA PRO A 220 -1.91 -0.57 -17.08
C PRO A 220 -1.67 -0.16 -18.52
N ALA A 221 -1.35 -1.11 -19.39
CA ALA A 221 -1.07 -0.84 -20.80
C ALA A 221 -2.24 -0.13 -21.52
N LYS A 222 -3.48 -0.47 -21.18
CA LYS A 222 -4.69 0.21 -21.71
C LYS A 222 -4.77 1.65 -21.23
N ALA A 223 -4.50 1.90 -19.95
CA ALA A 223 -4.45 3.25 -19.39
C ALA A 223 -3.37 4.11 -20.08
N LEU A 224 -2.18 3.56 -20.30
CA LEU A 224 -1.08 4.27 -20.98
C LEU A 224 -1.45 4.62 -22.43
N ARG A 225 -2.06 3.69 -23.16
CA ARG A 225 -2.54 3.94 -24.53
C ARG A 225 -3.61 5.01 -24.58
N ALA A 226 -4.60 4.95 -23.68
CA ALA A 226 -5.66 5.94 -23.59
C ALA A 226 -5.10 7.33 -23.26
N ALA A 227 -4.20 7.43 -22.27
CA ALA A 227 -3.58 8.70 -21.88
C ALA A 227 -2.85 9.38 -23.04
N ARG A 228 -2.10 8.61 -23.83
CA ARG A 228 -1.41 9.14 -25.01
C ARG A 228 -2.39 9.60 -26.08
N GLY A 229 -3.41 8.80 -26.38
CA GLY A 229 -4.47 9.18 -27.32
C GLY A 229 -5.18 10.46 -26.90
N ILE A 230 -5.48 10.60 -25.60
CA ILE A 230 -6.10 11.80 -25.02
C ILE A 230 -5.20 13.01 -25.22
N LEU A 231 -3.90 12.89 -24.89
CA LEU A 231 -2.97 14.00 -25.02
C LEU A 231 -2.84 14.46 -26.48
N GLN A 232 -2.66 13.51 -27.41
CA GLN A 232 -2.56 13.78 -28.84
C GLN A 232 -3.84 14.43 -29.40
N ALA A 233 -5.02 13.92 -29.04
CA ALA A 233 -6.29 14.49 -29.48
C ALA A 233 -6.52 15.90 -28.88
N THR A 234 -5.99 16.17 -27.70
CA THR A 234 -6.06 17.50 -27.06
C THR A 234 -5.18 18.49 -27.81
N GLU A 235 -3.96 18.10 -28.15
CA GLU A 235 -3.01 18.95 -28.90
C GLU A 235 -3.49 19.27 -30.31
N GLN A 236 -4.24 18.36 -30.94
CA GLN A 236 -4.77 18.50 -32.30
C GLN A 236 -6.16 19.15 -32.37
N SER A 237 -6.72 19.59 -31.24
CA SER A 237 -8.08 20.14 -31.22
C SER A 237 -8.14 21.56 -31.79
N ASP A 238 -9.08 21.83 -32.69
CA ASP A 238 -9.34 23.17 -33.27
C ASP A 238 -9.98 24.17 -32.28
N GLY A 239 -10.20 23.76 -31.02
CA GLY A 239 -10.83 24.58 -29.98
C GLY A 239 -9.86 25.51 -29.25
N PRO A 240 -10.26 26.05 -28.08
CA PRO A 240 -9.34 26.77 -27.20
C PRO A 240 -8.11 25.91 -26.88
N ALA A 241 -6.95 26.54 -26.75
CA ALA A 241 -5.71 25.86 -26.34
C ALA A 241 -5.86 25.32 -24.91
N ILE A 242 -6.32 24.06 -24.81
CA ILE A 242 -6.44 23.29 -23.57
C ILE A 242 -5.16 22.48 -23.44
N ALA A 243 -4.50 22.57 -22.29
CA ALA A 243 -3.43 21.66 -21.92
C ALA A 243 -3.93 20.78 -20.78
N LEU A 244 -3.62 19.48 -20.86
CA LEU A 244 -3.93 18.53 -19.81
C LEU A 244 -2.68 18.15 -19.03
N ARG A 245 -2.90 17.75 -17.78
CA ARG A 245 -1.95 16.97 -16.99
C ARG A 245 -2.61 15.65 -16.65
N ILE A 246 -1.88 14.56 -16.81
CA ILE A 246 -2.41 13.20 -16.65
C ILE A 246 -1.57 12.45 -15.62
N GLY A 247 -2.24 11.78 -14.68
CA GLY A 247 -1.62 10.94 -13.68
C GLY A 247 -2.22 9.54 -13.65
N ILE A 248 -1.36 8.52 -13.61
CA ILE A 248 -1.80 7.12 -13.55
C ILE A 248 -1.14 6.37 -12.41
N HIS A 249 -1.96 5.74 -11.57
CA HIS A 249 -1.50 4.79 -10.57
C HIS A 249 -2.25 3.47 -10.68
N THR A 250 -1.55 2.37 -10.41
CA THR A 250 -2.08 1.01 -10.46
C THR A 250 -1.93 0.35 -9.10
N GLY A 251 -2.99 -0.29 -8.60
CA GLY A 251 -2.97 -1.02 -7.35
C GLY A 251 -4.30 -1.70 -7.00
N ASN A 252 -4.37 -2.24 -5.79
CA ASN A 252 -5.60 -2.81 -5.23
C ASN A 252 -6.61 -1.70 -4.92
N VAL A 253 -7.77 -1.77 -5.54
CA VAL A 253 -8.87 -0.83 -5.38
C VAL A 253 -10.06 -1.51 -4.69
N VAL A 254 -10.84 -0.68 -4.00
CA VAL A 254 -12.16 -1.07 -3.52
C VAL A 254 -13.18 -0.41 -4.43
N GLN A 255 -13.97 -1.22 -5.13
CA GLN A 255 -14.98 -0.77 -6.08
C GLN A 255 -16.38 -0.92 -5.49
N THR A 256 -17.18 0.14 -5.55
CA THR A 256 -18.59 0.12 -5.13
C THR A 256 -19.45 0.47 -6.33
N SER A 257 -20.24 -0.49 -6.84
CA SER A 257 -21.11 -0.40 -8.04
C SER A 257 -20.53 0.32 -9.27
N ASP A 258 -20.33 1.64 -9.23
CA ASP A 258 -19.81 2.50 -10.32
C ASP A 258 -18.69 3.47 -9.88
N ASP A 259 -18.14 3.35 -8.67
CA ASP A 259 -17.11 4.26 -8.14
C ASP A 259 -15.94 3.50 -7.51
N PHE A 260 -14.79 4.17 -7.42
CA PHE A 260 -13.58 3.63 -6.82
C PHE A 260 -13.15 4.49 -5.63
N PHE A 261 -12.80 3.83 -4.54
CA PHE A 261 -12.32 4.49 -3.32
C PHE A 261 -11.00 3.90 -2.86
N GLY A 262 -10.29 4.68 -2.02
CA GLY A 262 -9.09 4.22 -1.33
C GLY A 262 -7.79 4.88 -1.80
N THR A 263 -6.70 4.36 -1.26
CA THR A 263 -5.36 4.92 -1.41
C THR A 263 -4.90 4.99 -2.86
N VAL A 264 -5.34 4.07 -3.73
CA VAL A 264 -4.96 4.06 -5.15
C VAL A 264 -5.52 5.28 -5.90
N VAL A 265 -6.78 5.64 -5.64
CA VAL A 265 -7.45 6.80 -6.26
C VAL A 265 -6.77 8.08 -5.82
N ASN A 266 -6.52 8.23 -4.52
CA ASN A 266 -5.83 9.40 -3.97
C ASN A 266 -4.41 9.54 -4.54
N LYS A 267 -3.69 8.43 -4.70
CA LYS A 267 -2.33 8.44 -5.25
C LYS A 267 -2.33 8.85 -6.72
N ALA A 268 -3.25 8.31 -7.52
CA ALA A 268 -3.38 8.70 -8.93
C ALA A 268 -3.64 10.21 -9.09
N ALA A 269 -4.53 10.77 -8.26
CA ALA A 269 -4.82 12.20 -8.25
C ALA A 269 -3.58 13.04 -7.88
N ARG A 270 -2.80 12.61 -6.87
CA ARG A 270 -1.55 13.30 -6.48
C ARG A 270 -0.48 13.22 -7.57
N ILE A 271 -0.40 12.10 -8.29
CA ILE A 271 0.52 11.96 -9.44
C ILE A 271 0.10 12.89 -10.58
N ALA A 272 -1.20 13.02 -10.86
CA ALA A 272 -1.69 13.94 -11.88
C ALA A 272 -1.33 15.39 -11.54
N ALA A 273 -1.40 15.76 -10.26
CA ALA A 273 -1.03 17.10 -9.79
C ALA A 273 0.47 17.43 -9.97
N LEU A 274 1.34 16.42 -10.05
CA LEU A 274 2.78 16.59 -10.31
C LEU A 274 3.10 16.77 -11.79
N ALA A 275 2.19 16.37 -12.68
CA ALA A 275 2.43 16.47 -14.12
C ALA A 275 2.38 17.94 -14.57
N ALA A 276 3.36 18.31 -15.39
CA ALA A 276 3.38 19.57 -16.11
C ALA A 276 2.27 19.62 -17.19
N PRO A 277 1.93 20.81 -17.72
CA PRO A 277 1.04 20.91 -18.87
C PRO A 277 1.58 20.11 -20.06
N GLY A 278 0.75 19.25 -20.64
CA GLY A 278 1.16 18.38 -21.73
C GLY A 278 1.85 17.09 -21.27
N GLU A 279 1.85 16.77 -19.98
CA GLU A 279 2.63 15.66 -19.42
C GLU A 279 1.75 14.53 -18.88
N ILE A 280 2.24 13.30 -19.06
CA ILE A 280 1.70 12.10 -18.44
C ILE A 280 2.72 11.60 -17.41
N ARG A 281 2.31 11.54 -16.14
CA ARG A 281 3.10 10.98 -15.04
C ARG A 281 2.50 9.67 -14.55
N VAL A 282 3.33 8.70 -14.24
CA VAL A 282 2.91 7.39 -13.75
C VAL A 282 3.69 6.96 -12.52
N SER A 283 3.04 6.20 -11.64
CA SER A 283 3.75 5.57 -10.52
C SER A 283 4.71 4.47 -10.98
N ASP A 284 5.73 4.15 -10.18
CA ASP A 284 6.61 3.00 -10.42
C ASP A 284 5.85 1.65 -10.45
N ALA A 285 4.74 1.53 -9.71
CA ALA A 285 3.87 0.34 -9.80
C ALA A 285 3.25 0.20 -11.20
N THR A 286 2.68 1.28 -11.75
CA THR A 286 2.14 1.31 -13.11
C THR A 286 3.23 0.95 -14.13
N ARG A 287 4.43 1.55 -14.00
CA ARG A 287 5.58 1.26 -14.88
C ARG A 287 5.95 -0.22 -14.87
N LYS A 288 6.20 -0.78 -13.68
CA LYS A 288 6.62 -2.17 -13.51
C LYS A 288 5.60 -3.16 -14.07
N MET A 289 4.31 -2.85 -13.94
CA MET A 289 3.24 -3.74 -14.38
C MET A 289 2.88 -3.60 -15.86
N ALA A 290 3.08 -2.42 -16.45
CA ALA A 290 2.98 -2.26 -17.90
C ALA A 290 4.06 -3.09 -18.62
N GLY A 291 5.23 -3.24 -17.98
CA GLY A 291 6.38 -3.93 -18.55
C GLY A 291 7.08 -3.07 -19.60
N ASP A 292 8.14 -3.63 -20.18
CA ASP A 292 8.90 -2.96 -21.24
C ASP A 292 8.32 -3.35 -22.60
N THR A 293 7.87 -2.34 -23.36
CA THR A 293 7.40 -2.51 -24.74
C THR A 293 7.97 -1.39 -25.60
N TRP A 294 8.04 -1.57 -26.91
CA TRP A 294 8.49 -0.54 -27.83
C TRP A 294 7.43 0.57 -28.03
N ASP A 295 6.18 0.34 -27.62
CA ASP A 295 5.09 1.31 -27.76
C ASP A 295 5.28 2.54 -26.87
N TYR A 296 5.94 2.42 -25.72
CA TYR A 296 6.12 3.51 -24.76
C TYR A 296 7.42 3.38 -23.96
N LEU A 297 7.98 4.54 -23.60
CA LEU A 297 9.18 4.65 -22.79
C LEU A 297 8.87 5.38 -21.49
N PHE A 298 9.70 5.17 -20.47
CA PHE A 298 9.62 5.86 -19.21
C PHE A 298 10.90 6.65 -18.96
N SER A 299 10.77 7.96 -18.73
CA SER A 299 11.89 8.89 -18.55
C SER A 299 11.69 9.76 -17.30
N ASP A 300 12.62 10.71 -17.08
CA ASP A 300 12.53 11.76 -16.07
C ASP A 300 12.05 11.27 -14.70
N THR A 301 12.64 10.17 -14.21
CA THR A 301 12.22 9.57 -12.95
C THR A 301 12.55 10.50 -11.79
N VAL A 302 11.54 10.87 -11.01
CA VAL A 302 11.67 11.72 -9.83
C VAL A 302 11.26 10.94 -8.57
N SER A 303 11.99 11.16 -7.48
CA SER A 303 11.62 10.69 -6.15
C SER A 303 10.90 11.82 -5.42
N VAL A 304 9.67 11.58 -4.96
CA VAL A 304 8.84 12.60 -4.31
C VAL A 304 8.14 12.05 -3.08
N LEU A 305 7.93 12.91 -2.08
CA LEU A 305 6.98 12.65 -1.00
C LEU A 305 5.59 13.04 -1.50
N LEU A 306 4.62 12.12 -1.38
CA LEU A 306 3.23 12.41 -1.69
C LEU A 306 2.46 12.59 -0.39
N GLU A 307 1.74 13.70 -0.27
CA GLU A 307 0.88 13.97 0.88
C GLU A 307 -0.08 12.79 1.13
N GLY A 308 -0.10 12.30 2.38
CA GLY A 308 -0.94 11.16 2.78
C GLY A 308 -0.38 9.79 2.42
N PHE A 309 0.86 9.70 1.91
CA PHE A 309 1.55 8.44 1.64
C PHE A 309 2.92 8.40 2.33
N GLU A 310 3.25 7.24 2.91
CA GLU A 310 4.54 7.03 3.59
C GLU A 310 5.67 6.77 2.58
N GLY A 311 6.83 7.35 2.86
CA GLY A 311 8.07 7.13 2.12
C GLY A 311 8.16 7.89 0.80
N GLU A 312 9.32 7.78 0.17
CA GLU A 312 9.54 8.35 -1.15
C GLU A 312 8.88 7.48 -2.24
N HIS A 313 8.33 8.14 -3.25
CA HIS A 313 7.69 7.50 -4.38
C HIS A 313 8.37 7.89 -5.68
N LEU A 314 8.79 6.87 -6.43
CA LEU A 314 9.29 7.03 -7.77
C LEU A 314 8.13 7.26 -8.74
N ILE A 315 8.18 8.40 -9.43
CA ILE A 315 7.23 8.82 -10.44
C ILE A 315 7.99 8.99 -11.76
N HIS A 316 7.45 8.42 -12.82
CA HIS A 316 8.07 8.41 -14.14
C HIS A 316 7.24 9.24 -15.11
N ARG A 317 7.90 9.88 -16.06
CA ARG A 317 7.23 10.45 -17.22
C ARG A 317 7.00 9.35 -18.25
N LEU A 318 5.80 9.31 -18.82
CA LEU A 318 5.50 8.45 -19.96
C LEU A 318 5.84 9.20 -21.26
N GLU A 319 6.64 8.56 -22.11
CA GLU A 319 7.01 9.05 -23.43
C GLU A 319 6.55 8.09 -24.53
N GLN A 320 6.47 8.62 -25.75
CA GLN A 320 6.22 7.81 -26.93
C GLN A 320 7.43 6.93 -27.21
N GLY A 321 7.19 5.62 -27.27
CA GLY A 321 8.19 4.69 -27.78
C GLY A 321 8.26 4.73 -29.30
N SER A 322 9.36 4.24 -29.85
CA SER A 322 9.62 4.15 -31.29
C SER A 322 9.80 2.68 -31.66
N GLU A 323 9.22 2.23 -32.78
CA GLU A 323 9.54 0.90 -33.31
C GLU A 323 11.05 0.81 -33.60
N PRO A 324 11.72 -0.28 -33.20
CA PRO A 324 13.07 -0.55 -33.65
C PRO A 324 13.05 -0.95 -35.13
N GLY A 325 13.24 0.01 -36.05
CA GLY A 325 13.60 -0.29 -37.44
C GLY A 325 12.89 0.43 -38.58
N THR A 326 12.65 1.74 -38.49
CA THR A 326 12.29 2.56 -39.68
C THR A 326 13.34 3.65 -39.90
N LEU A 327 14.45 3.25 -40.54
CA LEU A 327 15.35 4.11 -41.31
C LEU A 327 15.23 3.72 -42.79
#